data_AF-A0A1V6SE44-F1
#
_entry.id   AF-A0A1V6SE44-F1
#
_cell.length_a   1.000
_cell.length_b   1.000
_cell.length_c   1.000
_cell.angle_alpha   90.00
_cell.angle_beta   90.00
_cell.angle_gamma   90.00
#
_symmetry.space_group_name_H-M   'P 1'
#
loop_
_entity.id
_entity.type
_entity.pdbx_description
1 polymer ?
#
loop_
_entity_poly.entity_id
_entity_poly.type
_entity_poly.pdbx_seq_one_letter_code
_entity_poly.pdbx_strand_id
1 'polypeptide(L)'
;MNQPVCRAVAHGHLDVVRLLGQQGARMNINESTIAAHHTALCMAAHGGELDMVQALLRHGQIDVNLSDQWFEDPLILAVKGGHFSIVDALVVNPRQKYFSLKRSLDLARNDCIQRAIRSRMEDDNTPQTLLKRPPRRRFGGL
;
A
#
# COMPACT_ATOMS: atom_id res chain seq x y z
N MET A 1 -16.68 17.49 10.30
CA MET A 1 -15.30 17.57 9.77
C MET A 1 -14.33 17.03 10.82
N ASN A 2 -14.01 15.75 10.81
CA ASN A 2 -13.05 15.18 11.76
C ASN A 2 -12.08 14.28 11.02
N GLN A 3 -10.95 14.83 10.56
CA GLN A 3 -9.80 14.08 10.03
C GLN A 3 -8.65 14.04 11.05
N PRO A 4 -8.86 13.42 12.24
CA PRO A 4 -7.87 13.42 13.30
C PRO A 4 -6.59 12.68 12.89
N VAL A 5 -6.71 11.59 12.13
CA VAL A 5 -5.57 10.79 11.66
C VAL A 5 -4.72 11.61 10.68
N CYS A 6 -5.33 12.25 9.68
CA CYS A 6 -4.58 13.05 8.71
C CYS A 6 -3.85 14.22 9.38
N ARG A 7 -4.49 14.91 10.34
CA ARG A 7 -3.81 15.97 11.11
C ARG A 7 -2.68 15.43 11.97
N ALA A 8 -2.87 14.29 12.63
CA ALA A 8 -1.83 13.66 13.43
C ALA A 8 -0.61 13.31 12.57
N VAL A 9 -0.83 12.77 11.36
CA VAL A 9 0.23 12.48 10.40
C VAL A 9 0.92 13.75 9.90
N ALA A 10 0.14 14.77 9.49
CA ALA A 10 0.70 16.02 8.98
C ALA A 10 1.58 16.77 10.00
N HIS A 11 1.37 16.54 11.30
CA HIS A 11 2.17 17.10 12.38
C HIS A 11 3.21 16.13 12.96
N GLY A 12 3.40 14.94 12.38
CA GLY A 12 4.38 13.96 12.85
C GLY A 12 4.05 13.32 14.21
N HIS A 13 2.79 13.36 14.64
CA HIS A 13 2.35 12.86 15.94
C HIS A 13 2.14 11.34 15.93
N LEU A 14 3.23 10.59 15.88
CA LEU A 14 3.24 9.12 15.83
C LEU A 14 2.48 8.48 16.99
N ASP A 15 2.63 9.00 18.21
CA ASP A 15 1.96 8.48 19.40
C ASP A 15 0.43 8.59 19.28
N VAL A 16 -0.04 9.70 18.70
CA VAL A 16 -1.46 9.90 18.42
C VAL A 16 -1.93 8.89 17.38
N VAL A 17 -1.19 8.67 16.29
CA VAL A 17 -1.56 7.65 15.28
C VAL A 17 -1.64 6.25 15.90
N ARG A 18 -0.70 5.89 16.78
CA ARG A 18 -0.72 4.60 17.51
C ARG A 18 -1.92 4.48 18.45
N LEU A 19 -2.23 5.53 19.20
CA LEU A 19 -3.41 5.59 20.07
C LEU A 19 -4.71 5.50 19.26
N LEU A 20 -4.78 6.18 18.13
CA LEU A 20 -5.91 6.14 17.21
C LEU A 20 -6.14 4.71 16.67
N GLY A 21 -5.07 3.93 16.50
CA GLY A 21 -5.19 2.51 16.13
C GLY A 21 -5.71 1.59 17.22
N GLN A 22 -5.43 1.91 18.48
CA GLN A 22 -5.99 1.17 19.62
C GLN A 22 -7.49 1.44 19.82
N GLN A 23 -7.97 2.61 19.38
CA GLN A 23 -9.40 2.99 19.46
C GLN A 23 -10.29 2.25 18.43
N GLY A 24 -9.72 1.41 17.56
CA GLY A 24 -10.45 0.50 16.68
C GLY A 24 -11.31 1.17 15.59
N ALA A 25 -12.31 0.44 15.07
CA ALA A 25 -13.13 0.74 13.89
C ALA A 25 -14.04 2.00 14.00
N ARG A 26 -13.91 2.79 15.07
CA ARG A 26 -14.68 4.04 15.24
C ARG A 26 -14.17 5.17 14.35
N MET A 27 -12.92 5.09 13.91
CA MET A 27 -12.31 6.09 13.03
C MET A 27 -12.01 5.51 11.66
N ASN A 28 -12.29 6.31 10.64
CA ASN A 28 -11.94 5.99 9.27
C ASN A 28 -10.45 6.27 9.05
N ILE A 29 -9.60 5.24 9.17
CA ILE A 29 -8.15 5.36 8.94
C ILE A 29 -7.82 5.71 7.47
N ASN A 30 -8.75 5.42 6.57
CA ASN A 30 -8.68 5.65 5.13
C ASN A 30 -9.28 7.00 4.72
N GLU A 31 -9.64 7.85 5.69
CA GLU A 31 -10.17 9.16 5.40
C GLU A 31 -9.13 10.00 4.64
N SER A 32 -9.61 10.79 3.68
CA SER A 32 -8.79 11.65 2.85
C SER A 32 -9.05 13.13 3.14
N THR A 33 -8.05 13.96 2.85
CA THR A 33 -8.20 15.41 2.94
C THR A 33 -9.16 15.91 1.86
N ILE A 34 -9.94 16.94 2.16
CA ILE A 34 -10.92 17.49 1.20
C ILE A 34 -10.21 18.21 0.05
N ALA A 35 -9.07 18.84 0.32
CA ALA A 35 -8.38 19.68 -0.66
C ALA A 35 -7.63 18.89 -1.74
N ALA A 36 -7.13 17.69 -1.43
CA ALA A 36 -6.24 16.95 -2.32
C ALA A 36 -6.49 15.44 -2.35
N HIS A 37 -7.49 14.96 -1.60
CA HIS A 37 -7.77 13.54 -1.42
C HIS A 37 -6.58 12.73 -0.89
N HIS A 38 -5.64 13.37 -0.19
CA HIS A 38 -4.54 12.66 0.44
C HIS A 38 -5.04 11.90 1.67
N THR A 39 -4.78 10.60 1.68
CA THR A 39 -4.94 9.79 2.89
C THR A 39 -3.75 9.98 3.83
N ALA A 40 -3.94 9.59 5.09
CA ALA A 40 -2.86 9.49 6.08
C ALA A 40 -1.63 8.74 5.53
N LEU A 41 -1.85 7.64 4.82
CA LEU A 41 -0.77 6.83 4.26
C LEU A 41 -0.06 7.52 3.09
N CYS A 42 -0.79 8.23 2.21
CA CYS A 42 -0.18 9.01 1.14
C CYS A 42 0.75 10.10 1.70
N MET A 43 0.32 10.81 2.74
CA MET A 43 1.14 11.87 3.34
C MET A 43 2.40 11.31 3.99
N ALA A 44 2.29 10.23 4.76
CA ALA A 44 3.44 9.58 5.38
C ALA A 44 4.43 9.03 4.33
N ALA A 45 3.91 8.45 3.25
CA ALA A 45 4.73 7.92 2.15
C ALA A 45 5.43 9.04 1.36
N HIS A 46 4.74 10.17 1.12
CA HIS A 46 5.30 11.34 0.47
C HIS A 46 6.36 12.06 1.33
N GLY A 47 6.15 12.10 2.66
CA GLY A 47 7.07 12.71 3.61
C GLY A 47 8.29 11.86 3.96
N GLY A 48 8.35 10.59 3.53
CA GLY A 48 9.47 9.71 3.87
C GLY A 48 9.45 9.17 5.30
N GLU A 49 8.32 9.25 6.00
CA GLU A 49 8.19 8.88 7.41
C GLU A 49 7.95 7.37 7.60
N LEU A 50 9.02 6.57 7.57
CA LEU A 50 8.94 5.11 7.65
C LEU A 50 8.18 4.61 8.90
N ASP A 51 8.49 5.16 10.08
CA ASP A 51 7.85 4.75 11.34
C ASP A 51 6.34 4.99 11.32
N MET A 52 5.92 6.07 10.66
CA MET A 52 4.52 6.43 10.51
C MET A 52 3.80 5.51 9.52
N VAL A 53 4.44 5.21 8.38
CA VAL A 53 3.95 4.21 7.43
C VAL A 53 3.77 2.86 8.12
N GLN A 54 4.78 2.38 8.85
CA GLN A 54 4.69 1.11 9.57
C GLN A 54 3.57 1.13 10.61
N ALA A 55 3.41 2.22 11.36
CA ALA A 55 2.32 2.36 12.31
C ALA A 55 0.95 2.26 11.61
N LEU A 56 0.75 2.96 10.50
CA LEU A 56 -0.48 2.92 9.71
C LEU A 56 -0.74 1.52 9.10
N LEU A 57 0.30 0.85 8.59
CA LEU A 57 0.20 -0.49 8.00
C LEU A 57 -0.21 -1.57 9.02
N ARG A 58 0.05 -1.35 10.31
CA ARG A 58 -0.42 -2.26 11.37
C ARG A 58 -1.94 -2.23 11.56
N HIS A 59 -2.64 -1.24 11.00
CA HIS A 59 -4.10 -1.21 11.04
C HIS A 59 -4.70 -2.17 10.03
N GLY A 60 -5.43 -3.18 10.50
CA GLY A 60 -6.05 -4.19 9.63
C GLY A 60 -7.06 -3.65 8.62
N GLN A 61 -7.51 -2.40 8.71
CA GLN A 61 -8.47 -1.78 7.80
C GLN A 61 -7.81 -0.80 6.79
N ILE A 62 -6.50 -0.57 6.89
CA ILE A 62 -5.79 0.35 5.99
C ILE A 62 -5.86 -0.18 4.54
N ASP A 63 -6.21 0.71 3.62
CA ASP A 63 -6.12 0.45 2.18
C ASP A 63 -4.91 1.19 1.61
N VAL A 64 -3.95 0.39 1.16
CA VAL A 64 -2.66 0.82 0.60
C VAL A 64 -2.76 1.28 -0.85
N ASN A 65 -3.94 1.18 -1.47
CA ASN A 65 -4.17 1.52 -2.87
C ASN A 65 -4.98 2.81 -3.05
N LEU A 66 -5.28 3.52 -1.96
CA LEU A 66 -6.05 4.75 -2.04
C LEU A 66 -5.19 5.84 -2.65
N SER A 67 -5.58 6.28 -3.84
CA SER A 67 -4.90 7.34 -4.56
C SER A 67 -5.44 8.72 -4.21
N ASP A 68 -4.57 9.71 -4.33
CA ASP A 68 -4.94 11.11 -4.25
C ASP A 68 -5.64 11.63 -5.52
N GLN A 69 -5.86 12.94 -5.60
CA GLN A 69 -6.48 13.61 -6.75
C GLN A 69 -5.71 13.46 -8.08
N TRP A 70 -4.43 13.12 -8.02
CA TRP A 70 -3.57 12.89 -9.19
C TRP A 70 -3.50 11.41 -9.57
N PHE A 71 -4.34 10.57 -8.95
CA PHE A 71 -4.31 9.11 -9.09
C PHE A 71 -2.98 8.51 -8.65
N GLU A 72 -2.34 9.13 -7.65
CA GLU A 72 -1.08 8.65 -7.06
C GLU A 72 -1.38 7.99 -5.73
N ASP A 73 -1.11 6.69 -5.66
CA ASP A 73 -1.21 5.92 -4.44
C ASP A 73 0.07 6.06 -3.60
N PRO A 74 0.06 5.62 -2.33
CA PRO A 74 1.20 5.75 -1.43
C PRO A 74 2.49 5.16 -2.01
N LEU A 75 2.38 4.08 -2.79
CA LEU A 75 3.52 3.45 -3.44
C LEU A 75 4.13 4.36 -4.52
N ILE A 76 3.33 4.93 -5.42
CA ILE A 76 3.82 5.87 -6.43
C ILE A 76 4.51 7.07 -5.76
N LEU A 77 3.91 7.61 -4.70
CA LEU A 77 4.48 8.73 -3.95
C LEU A 77 5.82 8.38 -3.31
N ALA A 78 5.95 7.20 -2.70
CA ALA A 78 7.20 6.72 -2.13
C ALA A 78 8.29 6.50 -3.20
N VAL A 79 7.92 5.98 -4.37
CA VAL A 79 8.85 5.81 -5.51
C VAL A 79 9.34 7.16 -6.02
N LYS A 80 8.44 8.12 -6.20
CA LYS A 80 8.80 9.48 -6.64
C LYS A 80 9.70 10.21 -5.64
N GLY A 81 9.44 10.03 -4.35
CA GLY A 81 10.29 10.53 -3.27
C GLY A 81 11.62 9.78 -3.11
N GLY A 82 11.78 8.63 -3.77
CA GLY A 82 12.98 7.80 -3.66
C GLY A 82 13.10 7.07 -2.31
N HIS A 83 12.00 6.92 -1.57
CA HIS A 83 11.99 6.35 -0.22
C HIS A 83 11.98 4.82 -0.28
N PHE A 84 13.14 4.22 -0.55
CA PHE A 84 13.29 2.76 -0.71
C PHE A 84 12.68 1.94 0.45
N SER A 85 12.96 2.30 1.70
CA SER A 85 12.45 1.55 2.86
C SER A 85 10.92 1.55 2.95
N ILE A 86 10.26 2.61 2.47
CA ILE A 86 8.80 2.70 2.42
C ILE A 86 8.25 1.86 1.28
N VAL A 87 8.91 1.90 0.11
CA VAL A 87 8.56 1.04 -1.02
C VAL A 87 8.60 -0.43 -0.57
N ASP A 88 9.67 -0.85 0.09
CA ASP A 88 9.81 -2.24 0.55
C ASP A 88 8.68 -2.63 1.52
N ALA A 89 8.36 -1.76 2.48
CA ALA A 89 7.24 -1.98 3.41
C ALA A 89 5.87 -2.06 2.72
N LEU A 90 5.63 -1.27 1.67
CA LEU A 90 4.37 -1.27 0.91
C LEU A 90 4.26 -2.45 -0.06
N VAL A 91 5.35 -2.80 -0.74
CA VAL A 91 5.41 -3.87 -1.74
C VAL A 91 5.21 -5.25 -1.10
N VAL A 92 5.73 -5.46 0.12
CA VAL A 92 5.50 -6.67 0.91
C VAL A 92 4.02 -6.85 1.28
N ASN A 93 3.23 -5.77 1.27
CA ASN A 93 1.83 -5.86 1.66
C ASN A 93 1.00 -6.62 0.59
N PRO A 94 0.30 -7.71 0.96
CA PRO A 94 -0.46 -8.52 -0.01
C PRO A 94 -1.67 -7.78 -0.60
N ARG A 95 -2.07 -6.65 -0.02
CA ARG A 95 -3.19 -5.83 -0.50
C ARG A 95 -2.81 -4.92 -1.67
N GLN A 96 -1.52 -4.79 -1.99
CA GLN A 96 -1.07 -3.93 -3.08
C GLN A 96 -1.58 -4.46 -4.43
N LYS A 97 -2.18 -3.58 -5.24
CA LYS A 97 -2.70 -3.93 -6.56
C LYS A 97 -1.58 -4.03 -7.59
N TYR A 98 -1.68 -5.02 -8.47
CA TYR A 98 -0.77 -5.21 -9.59
C TYR A 98 -0.63 -3.96 -10.49
N PHE A 99 -1.74 -3.26 -10.75
CA PHE A 99 -1.72 -2.01 -11.53
C PHE A 99 -0.82 -0.94 -10.91
N SER A 100 -0.91 -0.76 -9.58
CA SER A 100 -0.05 0.17 -8.83
C SER A 100 1.42 -0.23 -8.90
N LEU A 101 1.72 -1.52 -8.72
CA LEU A 101 3.09 -2.05 -8.82
C LEU A 101 3.67 -1.76 -10.21
N LYS A 102 2.93 -2.08 -11.27
CA LYS A 102 3.36 -1.84 -12.65
C LYS A 102 3.62 -0.36 -12.92
N ARG A 103 2.70 0.52 -12.55
CA ARG A 103 2.85 1.98 -12.75
C ARG A 103 4.03 2.55 -11.95
N SER A 104 4.24 2.05 -10.74
CA SER A 104 5.37 2.44 -9.89
C SER A 104 6.70 1.97 -10.49
N LEU A 105 6.75 0.79 -11.10
CA LEU A 105 7.92 0.29 -11.82
C LEU A 105 8.28 1.18 -13.01
N ASP A 106 7.29 1.61 -13.80
CA ASP A 106 7.48 2.50 -14.95
C ASP A 106 8.02 3.89 -14.53
N LEU A 107 7.68 4.35 -13.32
CA LEU A 107 8.11 5.63 -12.75
C LEU A 107 9.45 5.54 -12.00
N ALA A 108 9.82 4.37 -11.51
CA ALA A 108 11.02 4.18 -10.71
C ALA A 108 12.29 4.38 -11.55
N ARG A 109 13.09 5.39 -11.21
CA ARG A 109 14.43 5.60 -11.81
C ARG A 109 15.54 4.85 -11.06
N ASN A 110 15.29 4.39 -9.84
CA ASN A 110 16.27 3.73 -8.99
C ASN A 110 16.22 2.21 -9.19
N ASP A 111 17.36 1.60 -9.54
CA ASP A 111 17.47 0.15 -9.77
C ASP A 111 17.04 -0.68 -8.55
N CYS A 112 17.35 -0.21 -7.34
CA CYS A 112 16.96 -0.91 -6.10
C CYS A 112 15.43 -0.97 -5.93
N ILE A 113 14.74 0.14 -6.24
CA ILE A 113 13.28 0.23 -6.19
C ILE A 113 12.64 -0.65 -7.27
N GLN A 114 13.18 -0.60 -8.49
CA GLN A 114 12.72 -1.46 -9.58
C GLN A 114 12.85 -2.94 -9.24
N ARG A 115 13.97 -3.34 -8.63
CA ARG A 115 14.23 -4.72 -8.23
C ARG A 115 13.25 -5.21 -7.17
N ALA A 116 12.95 -4.39 -6.15
CA ALA A 116 11.98 -4.72 -5.12
C ALA A 116 10.57 -4.95 -5.69
N ILE A 117 10.12 -4.03 -6.55
CA ILE A 117 8.80 -4.12 -7.20
C ILE A 117 8.74 -5.34 -8.14
N ARG A 118 9.79 -5.58 -8.94
CA ARG A 118 9.86 -6.73 -9.85
C ARG A 118 9.80 -8.05 -9.09
N SER A 119 10.55 -8.19 -7.99
CA SER A 119 10.54 -9.40 -7.15
C SER A 119 9.11 -9.75 -6.69
N ARG A 120 8.36 -8.75 -6.22
CA ARG A 120 6.97 -8.95 -5.79
C ARG A 120 6.04 -9.34 -6.94
N MET A 121 6.21 -8.74 -8.11
CA MET A 121 5.42 -9.08 -9.31
C MET A 121 5.74 -10.49 -9.81
N GLU A 122 6.98 -10.96 -9.65
CA GLU A 122 7.40 -12.32 -9.99
C GLU A 122 6.79 -13.35 -9.05
N ASP A 123 6.67 -13.05 -7.75
CA ASP A 123 6.01 -13.93 -6.77
C ASP A 123 4.54 -14.20 -7.15
N ASP A 124 3.79 -13.18 -7.57
CA ASP A 124 2.40 -13.31 -8.03
C ASP A 124 2.29 -14.04 -9.39
N ASN A 125 3.36 -14.02 -10.20
CA ASN A 125 3.43 -14.67 -11.52
C ASN A 125 4.03 -16.09 -11.46
N THR A 126 4.38 -16.59 -10.27
CA THR A 126 4.78 -18.00 -10.12
C THR A 126 3.56 -18.91 -10.33
N PRO A 127 3.63 -19.92 -11.22
CA PRO A 127 2.52 -20.83 -11.51
C PRO A 127 2.29 -21.87 -10.39
N GLN A 128 2.22 -21.46 -9.12
CA GLN A 128 1.78 -22.35 -8.03
C GLN A 128 0.24 -22.40 -7.86
N THR A 129 -0.51 -21.61 -8.64
CA THR A 129 -1.98 -21.69 -8.70
C THR A 129 -2.51 -22.71 -9.71
N LEU A 130 -1.64 -23.36 -10.51
CA LEU A 130 -2.04 -24.31 -11.57
C LEU A 130 -2.15 -25.77 -11.11
N LEU A 131 -1.91 -26.08 -9.83
CA LEU A 131 -1.88 -27.46 -9.30
C LEU A 131 -2.94 -27.79 -8.23
N LYS A 132 -4.05 -27.04 -8.18
CA LYS A 132 -5.24 -27.40 -7.36
C LYS A 132 -6.56 -27.43 -8.14
N ARG A 133 -6.52 -27.64 -9.46
CA ARG A 133 -7.72 -28.11 -10.16
C ARG A 133 -7.71 -29.64 -10.13
N PRO A 134 -8.65 -30.30 -9.44
CA PRO A 134 -8.73 -31.76 -9.53
C PRO A 134 -8.91 -32.15 -10.99
N PRO A 135 -8.35 -33.29 -11.43
CA PRO A 135 -8.43 -33.71 -12.82
C PRO A 135 -9.91 -33.77 -13.22
N ARG A 136 -10.27 -33.05 -14.30
CA ARG A 136 -11.58 -33.23 -14.94
C ARG A 136 -11.70 -34.72 -15.25
N ARG A 137 -12.54 -35.42 -14.49
CA ARG A 137 -12.88 -36.82 -14.76
C ARG A 137 -13.35 -36.87 -16.20
N ARG A 138 -12.53 -37.47 -17.06
CA ARG A 138 -12.89 -37.87 -18.41
C ARG A 138 -13.93 -38.99 -18.21
N PHE A 139 -15.21 -38.65 -18.25
CA PHE A 139 -16.24 -39.67 -18.42
C PHE A 139 -16.13 -40.15 -19.86
N GLY A 140 -15.40 -41.25 -20.04
CA GLY A 140 -15.58 -42.15 -21.16
C GLY A 140 -16.59 -43.24 -20.79
N GLY A 141 -17.38 -43.64 -21.80
CA GLY A 141 -18.37 -44.72 -21.74
C GLY A 141 -19.80 -44.17 -21.72
N LEU A 142 -20.74 -44.63 -22.53
CA LEU A 142 -20.81 -45.72 -23.53
C LEU A 142 -21.89 -45.31 -24.54
#